data_AF-A0A936BR80-F1
#
_entry.id   AF-A0A936BR80-F1
#
_cell.length_a   1.000
_cell.length_b   1.000
_cell.length_c   1.000
_cell.angle_alpha   90.00
_cell.angle_beta   90.00
_cell.angle_gamma   90.00
#
_symmetry.space_group_name_H-M   'P 1'
#
loop_
_entity.id
_entity.type
_entity.pdbx_description
1 polymer ?
#
loop_
_entity_poly.entity_id
_entity_poly.type
_entity_poly.pdbx_seq_one_letter_code
_entity_poly.pdbx_strand_id
1 'polypeptide(L)'
;MRFARSAAVALSLLVLTGACRDYQFTRHVASQDGLVAADKFATYGREQAISVAIGREFGRPYNSGPEKQVEVAITYAKNKFNADITDISGDPQSNRIVVTFKSGWRVAIVPIDDGKTGDETTIPS
;
A
#
# COMPACT_ATOMS: atom_id res chain seq x y z
N MET A 1 37.43 -20.56 40.70
CA MET A 1 36.85 -20.65 39.33
C MET A 1 35.33 -20.42 39.30
N ARG A 2 34.79 -19.39 40.00
CA ARG A 2 33.34 -19.07 39.98
C ARG A 2 33.00 -17.80 39.18
N PHE A 3 33.95 -16.86 39.07
CA PHE A 3 33.76 -15.60 38.32
C PHE A 3 33.71 -15.77 36.79
N ALA A 4 34.47 -16.71 36.22
CA ALA A 4 34.51 -16.93 34.77
C ALA A 4 33.19 -17.49 34.20
N ARG A 5 32.43 -18.24 35.00
CA ARG A 5 31.12 -18.79 34.59
C ARG A 5 30.03 -17.71 34.56
N SER A 6 30.07 -16.76 35.50
CA SER A 6 29.11 -15.65 35.56
C SER A 6 29.31 -14.64 34.42
N ALA A 7 30.56 -14.40 34.01
CA ALA A 7 30.87 -13.52 32.89
C ALA A 7 30.36 -14.07 31.54
N ALA A 8 30.51 -15.39 31.32
CA ALA A 8 30.01 -16.03 30.11
C ALA A 8 28.48 -15.99 30.00
N VAL A 9 27.76 -16.20 31.11
CA VAL A 9 26.28 -16.11 31.13
C VAL A 9 25.81 -14.68 30.88
N ALA A 10 26.47 -13.68 31.50
CA ALA A 10 26.14 -12.27 31.28
C ALA A 10 26.37 -11.83 29.82
N LEU A 11 27.43 -12.33 29.18
CA LEU A 11 27.72 -12.03 27.78
C LEU A 11 26.70 -12.69 26.84
N SER A 12 26.27 -13.93 27.12
CA SER A 12 25.23 -14.62 26.34
C SER A 12 23.86 -13.92 26.43
N LEU A 13 23.54 -13.31 27.57
CA LEU A 13 22.30 -12.53 27.77
C LEU A 13 22.31 -11.20 27.01
N LEU A 14 23.46 -10.55 26.87
CA LEU A 14 23.62 -9.31 26.10
C LEU A 14 23.49 -9.52 24.58
N VAL A 15 23.88 -10.69 24.07
CA VAL A 15 23.72 -11.01 22.64
C VAL A 15 22.25 -11.28 22.29
N LEU A 16 21.46 -11.80 23.22
CA LEU A 16 20.03 -12.09 23.01
C LEU A 16 19.16 -10.82 22.96
N THR A 17 19.54 -9.73 23.62
CA THR A 17 18.78 -8.47 23.56
C THR A 17 19.06 -7.66 22.29
N GLY A 18 20.24 -7.84 21.66
CA GLY A 18 20.58 -7.24 20.37
C GLY A 18 20.03 -8.00 19.15
N ALA A 19 19.50 -9.21 19.34
CA ALA A 19 18.85 -10.00 18.29
C ALA A 19 17.39 -9.57 18.05
N CYS A 20 16.84 -8.69 18.89
CA CYS A 20 15.67 -7.89 18.54
C CYS A 20 16.08 -6.94 17.42
N ARG A 21 16.05 -7.44 16.18
CA ARG A 21 16.13 -6.63 14.97
C ARG A 21 15.19 -5.46 15.21
N ASP A 22 15.74 -4.25 15.20
CA ASP A 22 14.95 -3.03 15.25
C ASP A 22 14.13 -3.05 13.95
N TYR A 23 12.93 -3.63 14.04
CA TYR A 23 11.98 -3.56 12.96
C TYR A 23 11.63 -2.09 12.92
N GLN A 24 12.25 -1.38 11.99
CA GLN A 24 11.78 -0.08 11.54
C GLN A 24 10.32 -0.26 11.10
N PHE A 25 9.40 -0.10 12.05
CA PHE A 25 7.96 0.04 11.83
C PHE A 25 7.64 1.41 11.22
N THR A 26 8.66 2.23 10.98
CA THR A 26 8.58 3.37 10.07
C THR A 26 7.89 2.89 8.81
N ARG A 27 6.71 3.46 8.56
CA ARG A 27 5.88 3.20 7.40
C ARG A 27 6.75 3.39 6.15
N HIS A 28 7.31 2.31 5.62
CA HIS A 28 8.03 2.32 4.33
C HIS A 28 7.08 2.45 3.14
N VAL A 29 5.94 3.11 3.32
CA VAL A 29 5.01 3.49 2.26
C VAL A 29 4.60 4.95 2.47
N ALA A 30 5.61 5.81 2.69
CA ALA A 30 5.43 7.25 2.78
C ALA A 30 5.77 7.98 1.46
N SER A 31 6.38 7.29 0.50
CA SER A 31 6.68 7.85 -0.82
C SER A 31 5.89 7.16 -1.93
N GLN A 32 5.30 7.98 -2.80
CA GLN A 32 4.59 7.57 -4.02
C GLN A 32 5.55 7.07 -5.11
N ASP A 33 6.85 7.21 -4.91
CA ASP A 33 7.91 6.79 -5.83
C ASP A 33 8.08 5.27 -5.79
N GLY A 34 7.12 4.57 -6.41
CA GLY A 34 7.31 3.18 -6.79
C GLY A 34 8.52 3.05 -7.71
N LEU A 35 9.21 1.90 -7.65
CA LEU A 35 10.35 1.60 -8.54
C LEU A 35 9.97 1.57 -10.04
N VAL A 36 8.67 1.58 -10.33
CA VAL A 36 8.09 1.52 -11.68
C VAL A 36 7.07 2.64 -11.81
N ALA A 37 7.15 3.41 -12.89
CA ALA A 37 6.17 4.45 -13.20
C ALA A 37 4.76 3.87 -13.32
N ALA A 38 3.75 4.60 -12.86
CA ALA A 38 2.36 4.16 -12.82
C ALA A 38 1.85 3.66 -14.19
N ASP A 39 2.14 4.40 -15.27
CA ASP A 39 1.77 3.99 -16.63
C ASP A 39 2.45 2.67 -17.04
N LYS A 40 3.69 2.43 -16.62
CA LYS A 40 4.39 1.18 -16.93
C LYS A 40 3.79 0.02 -16.15
N PHE A 41 3.49 0.21 -14.87
CA PHE A 41 2.84 -0.80 -14.05
C PHE A 41 1.44 -1.16 -14.59
N ALA A 42 0.68 -0.17 -15.06
CA ALA A 42 -0.65 -0.40 -15.67
C ALA A 42 -0.60 -1.33 -16.89
N THR A 43 0.53 -1.44 -17.59
CA THR A 43 0.65 -2.36 -18.75
C THR A 43 0.76 -3.83 -18.37
N TYR A 44 1.03 -4.16 -17.11
CA TYR A 44 1.28 -5.55 -16.69
C TYR A 44 0.02 -6.42 -16.65
N GLY A 45 -1.15 -5.79 -16.63
CA GLY A 45 -2.42 -6.50 -16.67
C GLY A 45 -3.59 -5.62 -16.28
N ARG A 46 -4.80 -6.16 -16.46
CA ARG A 46 -6.05 -5.47 -16.17
C ARG A 46 -6.14 -5.01 -14.71
N GLU A 47 -5.81 -5.88 -13.76
CA GLU A 47 -5.90 -5.55 -12.33
C GLU A 47 -4.86 -4.50 -11.91
N GLN A 48 -3.66 -4.55 -12.51
CA GLN A 48 -2.62 -3.54 -12.28
C GLN A 48 -3.09 -2.18 -12.82
N ALA A 49 -3.67 -2.14 -14.02
CA ALA A 49 -4.27 -0.93 -14.56
C ALA A 49 -5.39 -0.38 -13.68
N ILE A 50 -6.29 -1.24 -13.18
CA ILE A 50 -7.35 -0.83 -12.25
C ILE A 50 -6.76 -0.25 -10.96
N SER A 51 -5.71 -0.87 -10.41
CA SER A 51 -5.08 -0.37 -9.19
C SER A 51 -4.46 1.02 -9.37
N VAL A 52 -3.88 1.29 -10.54
CA VAL A 52 -3.37 2.62 -10.91
C VAL A 52 -4.51 3.62 -11.06
N ALA A 53 -5.60 3.23 -11.73
CA ALA A 53 -6.76 4.10 -11.91
C ALA A 53 -7.37 4.53 -10.57
N ILE A 54 -7.49 3.60 -9.61
CA ILE A 54 -7.97 3.90 -8.25
C ILE A 54 -6.96 4.79 -7.51
N GLY A 55 -5.66 4.52 -7.63
CA GLY A 55 -4.61 5.32 -7.00
C GLY A 55 -4.62 6.78 -7.47
N ARG A 56 -4.84 7.00 -8.77
CA ARG A 56 -5.00 8.35 -9.36
C ARG A 56 -6.20 9.07 -8.80
N GLU A 57 -7.37 8.44 -8.76
CA GLU A 57 -8.55 9.07 -8.14
C GLU A 57 -8.36 9.33 -6.64
N PHE A 58 -7.62 8.46 -5.95
CA PHE A 58 -7.29 8.67 -4.54
C PHE A 58 -6.33 9.85 -4.32
N GLY A 59 -5.39 10.09 -5.26
CA GLY A 59 -4.47 11.22 -5.25
C GLY A 59 -5.08 12.58 -5.60
N ARG A 60 -6.33 12.61 -6.08
CA ARG A 60 -6.92 13.87 -6.54
C ARG A 60 -7.14 14.87 -5.39
N PRO A 61 -6.76 16.15 -5.58
CA PRO A 61 -7.00 17.19 -4.61
C PRO A 61 -8.48 17.62 -4.66
N TYR A 62 -9.32 16.92 -3.90
CA TYR A 62 -10.73 17.30 -3.73
C TYR A 62 -10.96 18.43 -2.73
N ASN A 63 -9.89 19.12 -2.27
CA ASN A 63 -9.93 20.11 -1.18
C ASN A 63 -10.72 19.59 0.04
N SER A 64 -10.56 18.30 0.32
CA SER A 64 -11.30 17.56 1.34
C SER A 64 -10.34 16.78 2.24
N GLY A 65 -10.78 16.40 3.43
CA GLY A 65 -9.99 15.55 4.33
C GLY A 65 -9.70 14.15 3.76
N PRO A 66 -8.72 13.41 4.32
CA PRO A 66 -8.31 12.08 3.85
C PRO A 66 -9.45 11.07 3.73
N GLU A 67 -10.39 11.07 4.68
CA GLU A 67 -11.55 10.16 4.68
C GLU A 67 -12.42 10.36 3.43
N LYS A 68 -12.61 11.61 3.00
CA LYS A 68 -13.44 11.91 1.83
C LYS A 68 -12.75 11.50 0.53
N GLN A 69 -11.44 11.62 0.44
CA GLN A 69 -10.67 11.15 -0.71
C GLN A 69 -10.78 9.62 -0.87
N VAL A 70 -10.69 8.89 0.24
CA VAL A 70 -10.92 7.45 0.27
C VAL A 70 -12.34 7.11 -0.20
N GLU A 71 -13.37 7.80 0.31
CA GLU A 71 -14.76 7.58 -0.09
C GLU A 71 -14.95 7.77 -1.60
N VAL A 72 -14.40 8.85 -2.17
CA VAL A 72 -14.50 9.15 -3.60
C VAL A 72 -13.82 8.07 -4.44
N ALA A 73 -12.60 7.68 -4.08
CA ALA A 73 -11.86 6.64 -4.81
C ALA A 73 -12.54 5.26 -4.72
N ILE A 74 -13.09 4.88 -3.56
CA ILE A 74 -13.88 3.65 -3.40
C ILE A 74 -15.15 3.70 -4.25
N THR A 75 -15.83 4.85 -4.27
CA THR A 75 -17.06 5.04 -5.06
C THR A 75 -16.76 4.93 -6.55
N TYR A 76 -15.69 5.57 -7.02
CA TYR A 76 -15.17 5.41 -8.38
C TYR A 76 -14.89 3.94 -8.72
N ALA A 77 -14.16 3.23 -7.86
CA ALA A 77 -13.81 1.83 -8.06
C ALA A 77 -15.05 0.93 -8.17
N LYS A 78 -16.03 1.12 -7.28
CA LYS A 78 -17.30 0.37 -7.29
C LYS A 78 -18.12 0.68 -8.56
N ASN A 79 -18.12 1.91 -9.04
CA ASN A 79 -18.89 2.26 -10.23
C ASN A 79 -18.26 1.71 -11.52
N LYS A 80 -16.93 1.67 -11.62
CA LYS A 80 -16.20 1.32 -12.85
C LYS A 80 -15.75 -0.13 -12.92
N PHE A 81 -15.42 -0.73 -11.78
CA PHE A 81 -14.67 -2.00 -11.71
C PHE A 81 -15.30 -3.04 -10.77
N ASN A 82 -16.59 -2.90 -10.41
CA ASN A 82 -17.29 -3.92 -9.59
C ASN A 82 -17.29 -5.32 -10.22
N ALA A 83 -17.12 -5.43 -11.54
CA ALA A 83 -16.97 -6.71 -12.20
C ALA A 83 -15.63 -7.41 -11.89
N ASP A 84 -14.60 -6.66 -11.49
CA ASP A 84 -13.24 -7.14 -11.24
C ASP A 84 -12.92 -7.27 -9.74
N ILE A 85 -13.67 -6.58 -8.88
CA ILE A 85 -13.41 -6.44 -7.45
C ILE A 85 -14.36 -7.34 -6.63
N THR A 86 -13.79 -8.05 -5.66
CA THR A 86 -14.53 -8.84 -4.65
C THR A 86 -14.73 -8.05 -3.36
N ASP A 87 -13.70 -7.32 -2.92
CA ASP A 87 -13.73 -6.51 -1.70
C ASP A 87 -12.89 -5.24 -1.87
N ILE A 88 -13.33 -4.16 -1.23
CA ILE A 88 -12.63 -2.88 -1.23
C ILE A 88 -12.93 -2.09 0.06
N SER A 89 -11.88 -1.62 0.72
CA SER A 89 -11.99 -0.84 1.96
C SER A 89 -10.82 0.14 2.14
N GLY A 90 -11.06 1.26 2.80
CA GLY A 90 -10.00 2.15 3.29
C GLY A 90 -9.40 1.61 4.59
N ASP A 91 -8.11 1.86 4.84
CA ASP A 91 -7.58 1.65 6.18
C ASP A 91 -8.19 2.66 7.18
N PRO A 92 -8.25 2.35 8.49
CA PRO A 92 -8.87 3.25 9.47
C PRO A 92 -8.24 4.64 9.54
N GLN A 93 -6.98 4.76 9.08
CA GLN A 93 -6.24 6.02 9.08
C GLN A 93 -6.24 6.71 7.71
N SER A 94 -7.01 6.22 6.73
CA SER A 94 -7.18 6.79 5.38
C SER A 94 -5.86 7.08 4.63
N ASN A 95 -4.82 6.27 4.84
CA ASN A 95 -3.56 6.34 4.10
C ASN A 95 -3.55 5.42 2.87
N ARG A 96 -4.42 4.40 2.84
CA ARG A 96 -4.46 3.41 1.74
C ARG A 96 -5.85 2.82 1.56
N ILE A 97 -6.11 2.35 0.35
CA ILE A 97 -7.26 1.52 0.01
C ILE A 97 -6.76 0.10 -0.22
N VAL A 98 -7.40 -0.88 0.40
CA VAL A 98 -7.12 -2.30 0.17
C VAL A 98 -8.17 -2.84 -0.78
N VAL A 99 -7.74 -3.43 -1.89
CA VAL A 99 -8.60 -4.06 -2.89
C VAL A 99 -8.27 -5.54 -2.95
N THR A 100 -9.32 -6.37 -2.99
CA THR A 100 -9.24 -7.79 -3.32
C THR A 100 -9.95 -8.01 -4.65
N PHE A 101 -9.22 -8.45 -5.67
CA PHE A 101 -9.76 -8.74 -6.99
C PHE A 101 -10.35 -10.16 -7.06
N LYS A 102 -11.12 -10.44 -8.12
CA LYS A 102 -11.69 -11.77 -8.37
C LYS A 102 -10.65 -12.84 -8.68
N SER A 103 -9.45 -12.47 -9.13
CA SER A 103 -8.31 -13.41 -9.25
C SER A 103 -7.81 -13.93 -7.89
N GLY A 104 -8.21 -13.29 -6.79
CA GLY A 104 -7.63 -13.49 -5.47
C GLY A 104 -6.44 -12.57 -5.18
N TRP A 105 -6.00 -11.75 -6.15
CA TRP A 105 -4.95 -10.77 -5.92
C TRP A 105 -5.45 -9.69 -4.95
N ARG A 106 -4.67 -9.45 -3.88
CA ARG A 106 -4.95 -8.43 -2.87
C ARG A 106 -3.84 -7.41 -2.84
N VAL A 107 -4.19 -6.13 -2.96
CA VAL A 107 -3.24 -5.03 -3.07
C VAL A 107 -3.62 -3.85 -2.18
N ALA A 108 -2.61 -3.18 -1.63
CA ALA A 108 -2.75 -1.89 -0.99
C ALA A 108 -2.44 -0.79 -2.02
N ILE A 109 -3.43 0.06 -2.28
CA ILE A 109 -3.37 1.19 -3.20
C ILE A 109 -3.15 2.45 -2.37
N VAL A 110 -2.10 3.18 -2.70
CA VAL A 110 -1.79 4.49 -2.15
C VAL A 110 -2.15 5.58 -3.16
N PRO A 111 -2.27 6.86 -2.74
CA PRO A 111 -2.51 7.95 -3.67
C PRO A 111 -1.40 8.04 -4.73
N ILE A 112 -1.79 8.33 -5.97
CA ILE A 112 -0.89 8.61 -7.10
C ILE A 112 -1.18 10.02 -7.60
N ASP A 113 -0.23 10.94 -7.40
CA ASP A 113 -0.28 12.34 -7.83
C ASP A 113 0.65 12.56 -9.03
N ASP A 114 0.31 11.94 -10.16
CA ASP A 114 1.03 12.07 -11.43
C ASP A 114 0.35 13.04 -12.41
N GLY A 115 -0.61 13.82 -11.92
CA GLY A 115 -1.39 14.79 -12.70
C GLY A 115 -2.49 14.19 -13.57
N LYS A 116 -2.71 12.86 -13.51
CA LYS A 116 -3.75 12.17 -14.29
C LYS A 116 -4.90 11.70 -13.42
N THR A 117 -6.07 11.56 -14.04
CA THR A 117 -7.27 10.95 -13.47
C THR A 117 -7.29 9.44 -13.69
N GLY A 118 -8.15 8.73 -12.95
CA GLY A 118 -8.34 7.30 -13.12
C GLY A 118 -8.79 6.93 -14.53
N ASP A 119 -9.66 7.74 -15.12
CA ASP A 119 -10.20 7.54 -16.48
C ASP A 119 -9.16 7.72 -17.59
N GLU A 120 -8.02 8.36 -17.31
CA GLU A 120 -6.87 8.45 -18.22
C GLU A 120 -5.96 7.21 -18.17
N THR A 121 -6.30 6.22 -17.36
CA THR A 121 -5.59 4.93 -17.29
C THR A 121 -6.12 3.98 -18.35
N THR A 122 -5.26 3.51 -19.24
CA THR A 122 -5.65 2.46 -20.20
C THR A 122 -5.88 1.14 -19.46
N ILE A 123 -7.08 0.59 -19.54
CA ILE A 123 -7.44 -0.69 -18.92
C ILE A 123 -7.41 -1.80 -20.00
N PRO A 124 -6.47 -2.75 -19.94
CA PRO A 124 -6.48 -3.92 -20.80
C PRO A 124 -7.79 -4.72 -20.67
N SER A 125 -8.26 -5.27 -21.80
CA SER A 125 -9.41 -6.18 -21.85
C SER A 125 -9.15 -7.46 -21.08
#